data_AF-A0A3M1ILB5-F1
#
_entry.id   AF-A0A3M1ILB5-F1
#
_cell.length_a   1.000
_cell.length_b   1.000
_cell.length_c   1.000
_cell.angle_alpha   90.00
_cell.angle_beta   90.00
_cell.angle_gamma   90.00
#
_symmetry.space_group_name_H-M   'P 1'
#
loop_
_entity.id
_entity.type
_entity.pdbx_description
1 polymer ?
#
loop_
_entity_poly.entity_id
_entity_poly.type
_entity_poly.pdbx_seq_one_letter_code
_entity_poly.pdbx_strand_id
1 'polypeptide(L)'
;PERPRSKSPLSADEIIETRNEKTSAAIFVGTDGLDLSSPERAVLDVLDAALSGIGYPGGRLQEALRGRADLVYVVHAFPFYGLDRGYFGVISQTTRDNLERVQQVILKELARLREQPLTPEELQTAKDMVITMHQLSAESLDTRAERAAVNEVLGLGWDFDRTYLEQVKAVSAEDVLRVARRLFQHTLLVRTLPQQGETAQNTAAAGSQ
;
A
#
# COMPACT_ATOMS: atom_id res chain seq x y z
N PRO A 1 26.97 -0.04 -8.58
CA PRO A 1 26.16 1.19 -8.74
C PRO A 1 25.99 1.90 -7.39
N GLU A 2 26.42 3.16 -7.28
CA GLU A 2 26.17 3.98 -6.09
C GLU A 2 24.65 4.15 -5.92
N ARG A 3 24.10 3.71 -4.78
CA ARG A 3 22.65 3.78 -4.51
C ARG A 3 22.20 5.26 -4.53
N PRO A 4 21.01 5.59 -5.10
CA PRO A 4 20.51 6.97 -5.11
C PRO A 4 20.48 7.56 -3.69
N ARG A 5 20.97 8.79 -3.56
CA ARG A 5 21.35 9.41 -2.28
C ARG A 5 20.21 9.99 -1.44
N SER A 6 18.96 10.01 -1.93
CA SER A 6 17.86 10.54 -1.11
C SER A 6 17.47 9.52 -0.03
N LYS A 7 18.13 9.64 1.11
CA LYS A 7 17.93 8.85 2.33
C LYS A 7 17.06 9.57 3.36
N SER A 8 16.47 10.72 3.03
CA SER A 8 15.73 11.51 4.00
C SER A 8 14.26 11.05 4.05
N PRO A 9 13.64 10.97 5.23
CA PRO A 9 12.19 10.83 5.33
C PRO A 9 11.49 11.96 4.57
N LEU A 10 10.26 11.74 4.13
CA LEU A 10 9.43 12.82 3.61
C LEU A 10 9.30 13.91 4.68
N SER A 11 9.55 15.17 4.32
CA SER A 11 9.48 16.31 5.26
C SER A 11 8.21 17.16 5.12
N ALA A 12 7.45 16.94 4.05
CA ALA A 12 6.20 17.62 3.74
C ALA A 12 5.36 16.74 2.80
N ASP A 13 4.06 17.04 2.70
CA ASP A 13 3.24 16.46 1.66
C ASP A 13 3.65 17.02 0.29
N GLU A 14 3.81 16.13 -0.69
CA GLU A 14 4.19 16.48 -2.05
C GLU A 14 3.16 15.91 -3.04
N ILE A 15 2.80 16.71 -4.05
CA ILE A 15 1.88 16.30 -5.11
C ILE A 15 2.58 16.45 -6.46
N ILE A 16 2.68 15.34 -7.20
CA ILE A 16 3.21 15.31 -8.56
C ILE A 16 2.07 14.91 -9.50
N GLU A 17 1.77 15.79 -10.45
CA GLU A 17 0.88 15.46 -11.56
C GLU A 17 1.69 15.21 -12.83
N THR A 18 1.39 14.10 -13.50
CA THR A 18 1.94 13.79 -14.83
C THR A 18 0.83 13.36 -15.77
N ARG A 19 1.14 13.33 -17.07
CA ARG A 19 0.21 12.94 -18.13
C ARG A 19 0.85 11.90 -19.04
N ASN A 20 0.04 10.97 -19.54
CA ASN A 20 0.50 9.95 -20.48
C ASN A 20 -0.58 9.60 -21.52
N GLU A 21 -0.23 8.75 -22.48
CA GLU A 21 -1.12 8.32 -23.56
C GLU A 21 -2.16 7.27 -23.14
N LYS A 22 -2.22 6.90 -21.85
CA LYS A 22 -3.19 5.90 -21.37
C LYS A 22 -4.60 6.50 -21.31
N THR A 23 -5.60 5.63 -21.21
CA THR A 23 -7.02 6.01 -21.16
C THR A 23 -7.56 6.11 -19.73
N SER A 24 -6.91 5.45 -18.77
CA SER A 24 -7.23 5.52 -17.35
C SER A 24 -6.28 6.45 -16.60
N ALA A 25 -6.77 7.01 -15.50
CA ALA A 25 -5.95 7.74 -14.55
C ALA A 25 -5.39 6.78 -13.49
N ALA A 26 -4.21 7.10 -12.96
CA ALA A 26 -3.55 6.31 -11.94
C ALA A 26 -3.15 7.19 -10.75
N ILE A 27 -3.24 6.62 -9.55
CA ILE A 27 -2.80 7.23 -8.30
C ILE A 27 -1.76 6.33 -7.66
N PHE A 28 -0.67 6.93 -7.20
CA PHE A 28 0.25 6.34 -6.24
C PHE A 28 0.34 7.28 -5.03
N VAL A 29 0.14 6.75 -3.83
CA VAL A 29 0.42 7.44 -2.57
C VAL A 29 1.55 6.70 -1.88
N GLY A 30 2.71 7.34 -1.74
CA GLY A 30 3.85 6.82 -0.99
C GLY A 30 3.98 7.51 0.35
N THR A 31 4.38 6.77 1.38
CA THR A 31 4.76 7.29 2.70
C THR A 31 6.09 6.70 3.12
N ASP A 32 6.63 7.15 4.26
CA ASP A 32 7.79 6.48 4.84
C ASP A 32 7.48 5.01 5.14
N GLY A 33 8.50 4.16 5.09
CA GLY A 33 8.36 2.73 5.36
C GLY A 33 9.38 2.21 6.35
N LEU A 34 9.56 0.90 6.32
CA LEU A 34 10.50 0.19 7.17
C LEU A 34 11.59 -0.45 6.32
N ASP A 35 12.80 -0.54 6.86
CA ASP A 35 13.82 -1.41 6.28
C ASP A 35 13.49 -2.90 6.52
N LEU A 36 14.21 -3.76 5.81
CA LEU A 36 14.04 -5.21 5.85
C LEU A 36 14.31 -5.84 7.23
N SER A 37 15.19 -5.23 8.02
CA SER A 37 15.61 -5.75 9.33
C SER A 37 14.67 -5.34 10.47
N SER A 38 13.74 -4.43 10.21
CA SER A 38 12.83 -3.91 11.23
C SER A 38 11.97 -5.02 11.85
N PRO A 39 11.90 -5.10 13.20
CA PRO A 39 11.00 -6.04 13.87
C PRO A 39 9.51 -5.63 13.72
N GLU A 40 9.24 -4.41 13.24
CA GLU A 40 7.89 -3.88 13.09
C GLU A 40 7.25 -4.25 11.74
N ARG A 41 7.91 -5.07 10.92
CA ARG A 41 7.39 -5.56 9.63
C ARG A 41 6.05 -6.26 9.79
N ALA A 42 5.93 -7.14 10.79
CA ALA A 42 4.68 -7.81 11.11
C ALA A 42 3.53 -6.81 11.40
N VAL A 43 3.84 -5.69 12.07
CA VAL A 43 2.86 -4.63 12.34
C VAL A 43 2.42 -3.95 11.05
N LEU A 44 3.36 -3.65 10.15
CA LEU A 44 3.05 -2.98 8.89
C LEU A 44 2.31 -3.89 7.90
N ASP A 45 2.59 -5.20 7.91
CA ASP A 45 1.85 -6.20 7.12
C ASP A 45 0.41 -6.37 7.65
N VAL A 46 0.20 -6.38 8.97
CA VAL A 46 -1.15 -6.39 9.57
C VAL A 46 -1.90 -5.09 9.24
N LEU A 47 -1.21 -3.95 9.24
CA LEU A 47 -1.79 -2.68 8.81
C LEU A 47 -2.23 -2.75 7.34
N ASP A 48 -1.39 -3.27 6.43
CA ASP A 48 -1.76 -3.47 5.03
C ASP A 48 -2.98 -4.40 4.89
N ALA A 49 -3.00 -5.53 5.60
CA ALA A 49 -4.13 -6.44 5.59
C ALA A 49 -5.44 -5.75 6.02
N ALA A 50 -5.41 -4.91 7.05
CA ALA A 50 -6.57 -4.12 7.48
C ALA A 50 -6.97 -3.04 6.46
N LEU A 51 -6.00 -2.42 5.79
CA LEU A 51 -6.25 -1.33 4.84
C LEU A 51 -6.74 -1.83 3.49
N SER A 52 -6.08 -2.83 2.93
CA SER A 52 -6.21 -3.23 1.52
C SER A 52 -6.35 -4.73 1.28
N GLY A 53 -6.20 -5.55 2.33
CA GLY A 53 -6.35 -7.00 2.25
C GLY A 53 -5.09 -7.77 1.84
N ILE A 54 -3.89 -7.19 2.03
CA ILE A 54 -2.58 -7.83 1.77
C ILE A 54 -2.48 -8.44 0.36
N GLY A 55 -2.72 -7.61 -0.65
CA GLY A 55 -2.70 -8.04 -2.06
C GLY A 55 -3.94 -8.80 -2.54
N TYR A 56 -4.92 -9.06 -1.66
CA TYR A 56 -6.24 -9.58 -2.03
C TYR A 56 -7.32 -8.51 -1.82
N PRO A 57 -8.41 -8.48 -2.61
CA PRO A 57 -9.49 -7.53 -2.39
C PRO A 57 -10.11 -7.67 -0.99
N GLY A 58 -9.79 -6.75 -0.09
CA GLY A 58 -10.38 -6.64 1.24
C GLY A 58 -10.02 -5.33 1.95
N GLY A 59 -10.35 -5.27 3.23
CA GLY A 59 -9.99 -4.14 4.09
C GLY A 59 -10.76 -2.85 3.80
N ARG A 60 -10.38 -1.81 4.53
CA ARG A 60 -11.08 -0.51 4.57
C ARG A 60 -11.20 0.17 3.20
N LEU A 61 -10.18 0.08 2.35
CA LEU A 61 -10.20 0.71 1.02
C LEU A 61 -11.25 0.05 0.12
N GLN A 62 -11.29 -1.28 0.08
CA GLN A 62 -12.25 -2.01 -0.74
C GLN A 62 -13.67 -1.82 -0.22
N GLU A 63 -13.87 -1.75 1.10
CA GLU A 63 -15.19 -1.45 1.70
C GLU A 63 -15.65 -0.03 1.40
N ALA A 64 -14.78 0.97 1.53
CA ALA A 64 -15.10 2.37 1.25
C ALA A 64 -15.43 2.64 -0.24
N LEU A 65 -14.94 1.77 -1.12
CA LEU A 65 -15.16 1.83 -2.56
C LEU A 65 -16.24 0.82 -3.04
N ARG A 66 -16.67 -0.12 -2.20
CA ARG A 66 -17.70 -1.13 -2.49
C ARG A 66 -19.03 -0.47 -2.88
N GLY A 67 -19.73 -1.06 -3.85
CA GLY A 67 -21.05 -0.58 -4.30
C GLY A 67 -21.00 0.68 -5.17
N ARG A 68 -19.80 1.13 -5.57
CA ARG A 68 -19.58 2.26 -6.46
C ARG A 68 -18.83 1.80 -7.70
N ALA A 69 -19.49 0.94 -8.49
CA ALA A 69 -18.92 0.19 -9.61
C ALA A 69 -18.27 1.06 -10.71
N ASP A 70 -18.49 2.37 -10.65
CA ASP A 70 -17.91 3.38 -11.52
C ASP A 70 -16.54 3.93 -11.02
N LEU A 71 -16.20 3.79 -9.74
CA LEU A 71 -15.11 4.55 -9.14
C LEU A 71 -13.69 3.98 -9.29
N VAL A 72 -13.47 2.66 -9.30
CA VAL A 72 -12.11 2.11 -9.23
C VAL A 72 -12.00 0.75 -9.92
N TYR A 73 -10.96 0.58 -10.75
CA TYR A 73 -10.61 -0.71 -11.34
C TYR A 73 -9.78 -1.57 -10.37
N VAL A 74 -8.81 -0.96 -9.69
CA VAL A 74 -7.91 -1.62 -8.73
C VAL A 74 -7.55 -0.63 -7.61
N VAL A 75 -7.51 -1.10 -6.36
CA VAL A 75 -6.92 -0.37 -5.23
C VAL A 75 -6.23 -1.37 -4.30
N HIS A 76 -4.94 -1.17 -4.05
CA HIS A 76 -4.16 -1.99 -3.13
C HIS A 76 -3.10 -1.15 -2.45
N ALA A 77 -2.77 -1.52 -1.22
CA ALA A 77 -1.62 -1.04 -0.52
C ALA A 77 -0.56 -2.15 -0.43
N PHE A 78 0.67 -1.77 -0.14
CA PHE A 78 1.77 -2.70 0.07
C PHE A 78 2.93 -2.01 0.79
N PRO A 79 3.60 -2.70 1.72
CA PRO A 79 4.92 -2.30 2.17
C PRO A 79 5.99 -2.72 1.17
N PHE A 80 6.99 -1.87 0.95
CA PHE A 80 8.24 -2.24 0.28
C PHE A 80 9.38 -2.15 1.28
N TYR A 81 10.00 -3.29 1.60
CA TYR A 81 11.09 -3.40 2.56
C TYR A 81 12.45 -3.32 1.86
N GLY A 82 13.05 -2.15 1.83
CA GLY A 82 14.41 -1.99 1.29
C GLY A 82 15.50 -2.30 2.31
N LEU A 83 16.74 -2.51 1.84
CA LEU A 83 17.88 -2.85 2.70
C LEU A 83 18.24 -1.74 3.71
N ASP A 84 18.18 -0.48 3.26
CA ASP A 84 18.51 0.68 4.12
C ASP A 84 17.25 1.44 4.53
N ARG A 85 16.24 1.50 3.65
CA ARG A 85 14.94 2.15 3.83
C ARG A 85 13.88 1.53 2.94
N GLY A 86 12.65 1.53 3.41
CA GLY A 86 11.46 1.16 2.64
C GLY A 86 10.47 2.30 2.49
N TYR A 87 9.36 2.00 1.84
CA TYR A 87 8.19 2.88 1.75
C TYR A 87 6.91 2.04 1.93
N PHE A 88 5.82 2.70 2.28
CA PHE A 88 4.49 2.09 2.18
C PHE A 88 3.74 2.78 1.04
N GLY A 89 3.20 1.98 0.12
CA GLY A 89 2.56 2.46 -1.10
C GLY A 89 1.09 2.11 -1.12
N VAL A 90 0.27 3.00 -1.69
CA VAL A 90 -1.09 2.71 -2.14
C VAL A 90 -1.17 3.02 -3.62
N ILE A 91 -1.59 2.04 -4.42
CA ILE A 91 -1.83 2.19 -5.86
C ILE A 91 -3.31 2.09 -6.17
N SER A 92 -3.75 2.89 -7.13
CA SER A 92 -5.08 2.74 -7.71
C SER A 92 -5.12 3.13 -9.18
N GLN A 93 -6.04 2.51 -9.92
CA GLN A 93 -6.39 2.88 -11.29
C GLN A 93 -7.89 3.16 -11.39
N THR A 94 -8.24 4.28 -12.02
CA THR A 94 -9.60 4.81 -12.07
C THR A 94 -9.84 5.62 -13.36
N THR A 95 -11.06 6.09 -13.59
CA THR A 95 -11.37 7.07 -14.63
C THR A 95 -10.92 8.47 -14.19
N ARG A 96 -10.75 9.38 -15.16
CA ARG A 96 -10.40 10.78 -14.85
C ARG A 96 -11.42 11.43 -13.91
N ASP A 97 -12.70 11.20 -14.14
CA ASP A 97 -13.79 11.84 -13.38
C ASP A 97 -13.86 11.39 -11.92
N ASN A 98 -13.29 10.22 -11.62
CA ASN A 98 -13.30 9.63 -10.28
C ASN A 98 -11.98 9.83 -9.53
N LEU A 99 -10.96 10.39 -10.17
CA LEU A 99 -9.61 10.55 -9.63
C LEU A 99 -9.60 11.25 -8.26
N GLU A 100 -10.20 12.43 -8.17
CA GLU A 100 -10.24 13.21 -6.93
C GLU A 100 -10.96 12.46 -5.81
N ARG A 101 -12.04 11.74 -6.15
CA ARG A 101 -12.82 10.99 -5.16
C ARG A 101 -12.04 9.80 -4.61
N VAL A 102 -11.34 9.07 -5.47
CA VAL A 102 -10.50 7.92 -5.07
C VAL A 102 -9.34 8.39 -4.23
N GLN A 103 -8.68 9.48 -4.63
CA GLN A 103 -7.63 10.12 -3.86
C GLN A 103 -8.11 10.47 -2.44
N GLN A 104 -9.28 11.12 -2.33
CA GLN A 104 -9.86 11.47 -1.02
C GLN A 104 -10.13 10.25 -0.14
N VAL A 105 -10.62 9.14 -0.73
CA VAL A 105 -10.84 7.90 0.02
C VAL A 105 -9.53 7.34 0.56
N ILE A 106 -8.49 7.26 -0.28
CA ILE A 106 -7.17 6.75 0.13
C ILE A 106 -6.60 7.60 1.27
N LEU A 107 -6.55 8.92 1.10
CA LEU A 107 -6.00 9.82 2.12
C LEU A 107 -6.80 9.79 3.42
N LYS A 108 -8.13 9.66 3.34
CA LYS A 108 -9.00 9.53 4.51
C LYS A 108 -8.72 8.24 5.29
N GLU A 109 -8.58 7.11 4.63
CA GLU A 109 -8.32 5.84 5.33
C GLU A 109 -6.90 5.77 5.91
N LEU A 110 -5.90 6.37 5.24
CA LEU A 110 -4.56 6.57 5.83
C LEU A 110 -4.62 7.46 7.08
N ALA A 111 -5.38 8.55 7.05
CA ALA A 111 -5.58 9.41 8.22
C ALA A 111 -6.28 8.66 9.37
N ARG A 112 -7.32 7.87 9.08
CA ARG A 112 -8.02 7.07 10.09
C ARG A 112 -7.10 6.06 10.78
N LEU A 113 -6.16 5.43 10.06
CA LEU A 113 -5.15 4.55 10.67
C LEU A 113 -4.21 5.28 11.63
N ARG A 114 -3.98 6.59 11.43
CA ARG A 114 -3.17 7.42 12.33
C ARG A 114 -3.96 7.93 13.54
N GLU A 115 -5.26 8.09 13.41
CA GLU A 115 -6.10 8.74 14.41
C GLU A 115 -6.81 7.75 15.32
N GLN A 116 -7.19 6.58 14.79
CA GLN A 116 -8.06 5.62 15.45
C GLN A 116 -7.40 4.22 15.45
N PRO A 117 -7.35 3.53 16.59
CA PRO A 117 -6.91 2.14 16.62
C PRO A 117 -7.88 1.26 15.78
N LEU A 118 -7.38 0.12 15.30
CA LEU A 118 -8.25 -0.90 14.70
C LEU A 118 -9.22 -1.43 15.75
N THR A 119 -10.44 -1.79 15.34
CA THR A 119 -11.33 -2.54 16.23
C THR A 119 -10.75 -3.94 16.49
N PRO A 120 -11.17 -4.62 17.57
CA PRO A 120 -10.76 -6.00 17.81
C PRO A 120 -11.08 -6.94 16.64
N GLU A 121 -12.23 -6.77 15.98
CA GLU A 121 -12.57 -7.61 14.82
C GLU A 121 -11.69 -7.31 13.60
N GLU A 122 -11.45 -6.03 13.30
CA GLU A 122 -10.56 -5.63 12.20
C GLU A 122 -9.13 -6.16 12.41
N LEU A 123 -8.59 -6.00 13.62
CA LEU A 123 -7.25 -6.48 13.96
C LEU A 123 -7.15 -8.00 13.83
N GLN A 124 -8.12 -8.73 14.39
CA GLN A 124 -8.11 -10.19 14.34
C GLN A 124 -8.20 -10.69 12.90
N THR A 125 -9.12 -10.12 12.10
CA THR A 125 -9.28 -10.45 10.68
C THR A 125 -7.98 -10.20 9.91
N ALA A 126 -7.35 -9.05 10.12
CA ALA A 126 -6.09 -8.70 9.47
C ALA A 126 -4.96 -9.68 9.82
N LYS A 127 -4.82 -10.05 11.10
CA LYS A 127 -3.82 -11.04 11.55
C LYS A 127 -4.04 -12.41 10.92
N ASP A 128 -5.28 -12.87 10.89
CA ASP A 128 -5.64 -14.16 10.29
C ASP A 128 -5.37 -14.17 8.78
N MET A 129 -5.63 -13.06 8.09
CA MET A 129 -5.28 -12.89 6.68
C MET A 129 -3.78 -12.99 6.45
N VAL A 130 -2.95 -12.26 7.22
CA VAL A 130 -1.49 -12.31 7.09
C VAL A 130 -0.96 -13.73 7.31
N ILE A 131 -1.41 -14.40 8.38
CA ILE A 131 -1.01 -15.77 8.69
C ILE A 131 -1.40 -16.72 7.56
N THR A 132 -2.63 -16.63 7.07
CA THR A 132 -3.13 -17.49 5.99
C THR A 132 -2.32 -17.29 4.71
N MET A 133 -2.11 -16.03 4.29
CA MET A 133 -1.35 -15.74 3.06
C MET A 133 0.11 -16.13 3.17
N HIS A 134 0.72 -15.97 4.35
CA HIS A 134 2.08 -16.42 4.59
C HIS A 134 2.21 -17.96 4.48
N GLN A 135 1.23 -18.70 4.98
CA GLN A 135 1.20 -20.17 4.92
C GLN A 135 0.95 -20.68 3.50
N LEU A 136 -0.03 -20.11 2.79
CA LEU A 136 -0.34 -20.47 1.39
C LEU A 136 0.88 -20.26 0.47
N SER A 137 1.64 -19.20 0.74
CA SER A 137 2.85 -18.90 -0.02
C SER A 137 4.06 -19.76 0.40
N ALA A 138 3.92 -20.67 1.37
CA ALA A 138 4.97 -21.59 1.86
C ALA A 138 4.60 -23.07 1.72
N GLU A 139 3.64 -23.43 0.85
CA GLU A 139 3.13 -24.80 0.72
C GLU A 139 4.16 -25.80 0.21
N SER A 140 5.04 -25.38 -0.70
CA SER A 140 6.02 -26.26 -1.34
C SER A 140 7.37 -26.30 -0.60
N LEU A 141 8.06 -27.44 -0.64
CA LEU A 141 9.37 -27.61 -0.01
C LEU A 141 10.44 -26.71 -0.65
N ASP A 142 10.36 -26.53 -1.96
CA ASP A 142 11.18 -25.60 -2.74
C ASP A 142 11.00 -24.15 -2.27
N THR A 143 9.77 -23.67 -2.12
CA THR A 143 9.52 -22.29 -1.64
C THR A 143 10.04 -22.09 -0.22
N ARG A 144 9.86 -23.09 0.66
CA ARG A 144 10.38 -23.04 2.03
C ARG A 144 11.92 -23.02 2.07
N ALA A 145 12.57 -23.83 1.24
CA ALA A 145 14.02 -23.86 1.14
C ALA A 145 14.57 -22.54 0.58
N GLU A 146 13.93 -21.98 -0.45
CA GLU A 146 14.27 -20.68 -1.01
C GLU A 146 14.16 -19.56 0.03
N ARG A 147 13.05 -19.50 0.77
CA ARG A 147 12.87 -18.51 1.85
C ARG A 147 13.93 -18.62 2.93
N ALA A 148 14.20 -19.83 3.42
CA ALA A 148 15.24 -20.03 4.43
C ALA A 148 16.61 -19.56 3.93
N ALA A 149 16.96 -19.88 2.68
CA ALA A 149 18.22 -19.43 2.08
C ALA A 149 18.28 -17.90 1.91
N VAL A 150 17.21 -17.29 1.38
CA VAL A 150 17.13 -15.84 1.17
C VAL A 150 17.17 -15.09 2.51
N ASN A 151 16.39 -15.53 3.50
CA ASN A 151 16.38 -14.92 4.83
C ASN A 151 17.74 -15.02 5.52
N GLU A 152 18.45 -16.14 5.41
CA GLU A 152 19.80 -16.30 5.95
C GLU A 152 20.79 -15.35 5.26
N VAL A 153 20.77 -15.29 3.92
CA VAL A 153 21.63 -14.38 3.13
C VAL A 153 21.37 -12.92 3.46
N LEU A 154 20.11 -12.57 3.75
CA LEU A 154 19.71 -11.21 4.13
C LEU A 154 19.90 -10.91 5.63
N GLY A 155 20.40 -11.87 6.42
CA GLY A 155 20.71 -11.70 7.84
C GLY A 155 19.49 -11.75 8.78
N LEU A 156 18.35 -12.22 8.29
CA LEU A 156 17.13 -12.43 9.09
C LEU A 156 17.14 -13.78 9.84
N GLY A 157 17.91 -14.74 9.32
CA GLY A 157 18.03 -16.10 9.85
C GLY A 157 17.15 -17.11 9.11
N TRP A 158 17.66 -18.33 8.93
CA TRP A 158 16.96 -19.41 8.24
C TRP A 158 15.58 -19.77 8.84
N ASP A 159 15.37 -19.50 10.13
CA ASP A 159 14.12 -19.81 10.86
C ASP A 159 13.16 -18.61 10.97
N PHE A 160 13.43 -17.52 10.25
CA PHE A 160 12.66 -16.28 10.30
C PHE A 160 11.15 -16.49 10.11
N ASP A 161 10.73 -17.37 9.20
CA ASP A 161 9.31 -17.66 8.94
C ASP A 161 8.54 -18.05 10.22
N ARG A 162 9.17 -18.83 11.11
CA ARG A 162 8.56 -19.21 12.41
C ARG A 162 8.41 -17.99 13.30
N THR A 163 9.48 -17.21 13.45
CA THR A 163 9.50 -16.04 14.32
C THR A 163 8.55 -14.96 13.81
N TYR A 164 8.43 -14.79 12.50
CA TYR A 164 7.52 -13.86 11.85
C TYR A 164 6.05 -14.16 12.19
N LEU A 165 5.62 -15.43 12.13
CA LEU A 165 4.25 -15.79 12.51
C LEU A 165 3.93 -15.48 13.98
N GLU A 166 4.88 -15.68 14.88
CA GLU A 166 4.71 -15.30 16.29
C GLU A 166 4.66 -13.77 16.46
N GLN A 167 5.46 -13.01 15.71
CA GLN A 167 5.39 -11.56 15.68
C GLN A 167 4.02 -11.06 15.20
N VAL A 168 3.46 -11.65 14.12
CA VAL A 168 2.13 -11.31 13.62
C VAL A 168 1.05 -11.57 14.68
N LYS A 169 1.11 -12.73 15.36
CA LYS A 169 0.18 -13.05 16.46
C LYS A 169 0.29 -12.09 17.64
N ALA A 170 1.46 -11.53 17.90
CA ALA A 170 1.69 -10.59 18.99
C ALA A 170 1.25 -9.15 18.69
N VAL A 171 0.95 -8.80 17.43
CA VAL A 171 0.56 -7.44 17.05
C VAL A 171 -0.70 -6.99 17.80
N SER A 172 -0.61 -5.79 18.39
CA SER A 172 -1.70 -5.07 19.05
C SER A 172 -2.26 -3.92 18.19
N ALA A 173 -3.45 -3.43 18.52
CA ALA A 173 -4.03 -2.27 17.83
C ALA A 173 -3.22 -0.99 18.09
N GLU A 174 -2.61 -0.90 19.27
CA GLU A 174 -1.73 0.19 19.68
C GLU A 174 -0.45 0.21 18.85
N ASP A 175 0.13 -0.95 18.52
CA ASP A 175 1.29 -1.05 17.64
C ASP A 175 0.97 -0.51 16.25
N VAL A 176 -0.16 -0.93 15.67
CA VAL A 176 -0.62 -0.47 14.36
C VAL A 176 -0.80 1.04 14.36
N LEU A 177 -1.51 1.59 15.37
CA LEU A 177 -1.72 3.03 15.51
C LEU A 177 -0.41 3.81 15.64
N ARG A 178 0.53 3.30 16.44
CA ARG A 178 1.84 3.91 16.66
C ARG A 178 2.68 3.92 15.38
N VAL A 179 2.72 2.79 14.65
CA VAL A 179 3.44 2.67 13.38
C VAL A 179 2.82 3.59 12.33
N ALA A 180 1.49 3.60 12.19
CA ALA A 180 0.78 4.50 11.27
C ALA A 180 1.08 5.97 11.56
N ARG A 181 1.03 6.40 12.83
CA ARG A 181 1.36 7.78 13.25
C ARG A 181 2.79 8.20 12.91
N ARG A 182 3.73 7.27 12.94
CA ARG A 182 5.14 7.55 12.62
C ARG A 182 5.37 7.59 11.11
N LEU A 183 4.81 6.64 10.36
CA LEU A 183 5.13 6.46 8.94
C LEU A 183 4.27 7.32 8.00
N PHE A 184 3.02 7.59 8.35
CA PHE A 184 2.06 8.24 7.45
C PHE A 184 1.94 9.74 7.72
N GLN A 185 2.98 10.36 8.29
CA GLN A 185 2.98 11.79 8.63
C GLN A 185 2.90 12.66 7.38
N HIS A 186 3.65 12.26 6.35
CA HIS A 186 3.74 12.93 5.07
C HIS A 186 3.49 11.92 3.95
N THR A 187 2.93 12.42 2.85
CA THR A 187 2.56 11.64 1.68
C THR A 187 3.17 12.23 0.42
N LEU A 188 3.72 11.37 -0.44
CA LEU A 188 3.99 11.67 -1.83
C LEU A 188 2.82 11.15 -2.66
N LEU A 189 1.99 12.06 -3.16
CA LEU A 189 0.89 11.76 -4.05
C LEU A 189 1.33 11.98 -5.50
N VAL A 190 1.39 10.90 -6.27
CA VAL A 190 1.61 10.95 -7.71
C VAL A 190 0.30 10.62 -8.41
N ARG A 191 -0.19 11.54 -9.25
CA ARG A 191 -1.35 11.32 -10.11
C ARG A 191 -0.95 11.38 -11.57
N THR A 192 -1.36 10.37 -12.33
CA THR A 192 -1.16 10.32 -13.78
C THR A 192 -2.50 10.45 -14.48
N LEU A 193 -2.67 11.45 -15.33
CA LEU A 193 -3.90 11.67 -16.09
C LEU A 193 -3.74 11.28 -17.57
N PRO A 194 -4.82 10.81 -18.21
CA PRO A 194 -4.84 10.57 -19.65
C PRO A 194 -4.65 11.90 -20.42
N GLN A 195 -3.79 11.90 -21.45
CA GLN A 195 -3.55 13.05 -22.31
C GLN A 195 -4.69 13.27 -23.33
N GLN A 196 -5.38 12.19 -23.74
CA GLN A 196 -6.51 12.26 -24.66
C GLN A 196 -7.82 12.47 -23.90
N GLY A 197 -8.24 13.73 -23.84
CA GLY A 197 -9.53 14.17 -23.28
C GLY A 197 -9.91 15.60 -23.67
N GLU A 198 -8.95 16.43 -24.12
CA GLU A 198 -9.22 17.77 -24.67
C GLU A 198 -9.58 17.73 -26.17
N THR A 199 -9.07 16.78 -26.95
CA THR A 199 -9.25 16.74 -28.40
C THR A 199 -10.67 16.35 -28.85
N ALA A 200 -11.44 15.65 -28.00
CA ALA A 200 -12.81 15.26 -28.32
C ALA A 200 -13.84 16.38 -28.06
N GLN A 201 -13.54 17.33 -27.16
CA GLN A 201 -14.41 18.49 -26.92
C GLN A 201 -14.19 19.61 -27.96
N ASN A 202 -12.97 19.73 -28.50
CA ASN A 202 -12.67 20.75 -29.52
C ASN A 202 -13.08 20.38 -30.96
N THR A 203 -13.31 19.09 -31.25
CA THR A 203 -13.84 18.67 -32.56
C THR A 203 -15.37 18.73 -32.63
N ALA A 204 -16.07 18.65 -31.50
CA ALA A 204 -17.53 18.85 -31.44
C ALA A 204 -17.95 20.34 -31.59
N ALA A 205 -17.08 21.29 -31.25
CA ALA A 205 -17.33 22.72 -31.39
C ALA A 205 -16.96 23.29 -32.77
N ALA A 206 -16.22 22.54 -33.60
CA ALA A 206 -15.75 22.98 -34.92
C ALA A 206 -16.57 22.40 -36.09
N GLY A 207 -17.55 21.52 -35.82
CA GLY A 207 -18.41 20.88 -36.84
C GLY A 207 -19.76 21.56 -37.07
N SER A 208 -19.98 22.75 -36.51
CA SER A 208 -21.23 23.51 -36.61
C SER A 208 -20.98 24.96 -37.01
N GLN A 209 -20.35 25.15 -38.17
CA GLN A 209 -20.46 26.36 -39.00
C GLN A 209 -20.48 26.00 -40.48
#